data_AF-A0A945BLS6-F1
#
_entry.id   AF-A0A945BLS6-F1
#
_cell.length_a   1.000
_cell.length_b   1.000
_cell.length_c   1.000
_cell.angle_alpha   90.00
_cell.angle_beta   90.00
_cell.angle_gamma   90.00
#
_symmetry.space_group_name_H-M   'P 1'
#
loop_
_entity.id
_entity.type
_entity.pdbx_description
1 polymer ?
#
loop_
_entity_poly.entity_id
_entity_poly.type
_entity_poly.pdbx_seq_one_letter_code
_entity_poly.pdbx_strand_id
1 'polypeptide(L)' 'HFLNRMKKGVKIYWINFGGGLKLYGKLAPGETRNQNTYSDAVWLVTDEEEKSLGYFRATRTVGKAVIPNR' A
#
# COMPACT_ATOMS: atom_id res chain seq x y z
N HIS A 1 -8.63 2.69 2.03
CA HIS A 1 -8.85 2.35 0.62
C HIS A 1 -7.57 2.57 -0.16
N PHE A 2 -7.03 1.54 -0.81
CA PHE A 2 -5.89 1.64 -1.71
C PHE A 2 -6.40 1.71 -3.15
N LEU A 3 -5.99 2.74 -3.89
CA LEU A 3 -6.29 2.88 -5.32
C LEU A 3 -4.97 2.90 -6.07
N ASN A 4 -4.70 1.83 -6.83
CA ASN A 4 -3.56 1.81 -7.72
C ASN A 4 -3.91 2.56 -9.02
N ARG A 5 -3.46 3.81 -9.16
CA ARG A 5 -3.57 4.56 -10.43
C ARG A 5 -2.39 4.33 -11.38
N MET A 6 -1.42 3.51 -11.00
CA MET A 6 -0.28 3.21 -11.86
C MET A 6 -0.70 2.26 -12.99
N LYS A 7 -0.02 2.39 -14.13
CA LYS A 7 -0.13 1.43 -15.25
C LYS A 7 0.64 0.12 -14.99
N LYS A 8 1.27 -0.02 -13.82
CA LYS A 8 2.01 -1.21 -13.38
C LYS A 8 1.35 -1.84 -12.15
N GLY A 9 1.59 -3.14 -11.98
CA GLY A 9 1.18 -3.87 -10.79
C GLY A 9 2.03 -3.46 -9.58
N VAL A 10 1.40 -3.28 -8.42
CA VAL A 10 2.07 -2.88 -7.20
C VAL A 10 1.93 -3.94 -6.12
N LYS A 11 2.97 -4.13 -5.31
CA LYS A 11 2.96 -5.02 -4.15
C LYS A 11 2.73 -4.18 -2.89
N ILE A 12 1.87 -4.68 -2.01
CA ILE A 12 1.58 -4.09 -0.72
C ILE A 12 2.23 -4.94 0.36
N TYR A 13 3.08 -4.31 1.15
CA TYR A 13 3.71 -4.87 2.33
C TYR A 13 3.16 -4.18 3.57
N TRP A 14 2.92 -4.94 4.62
CA TRP A 14 2.63 -4.42 5.94
C TRP A 14 3.92 -4.40 6.76
N ILE A 15 4.25 -3.27 7.34
CA ILE A 15 5.37 -3.13 8.27
C ILE A 15 4.83 -3.39 9.67
N ASN A 16 5.31 -4.47 10.29
CA ASN A 16 5.00 -4.77 11.68
C ASN A 16 5.79 -3.84 12.61
N PHE A 17 5.35 -3.71 13.87
CA PHE A 17 5.99 -2.87 14.89
C PHE A 17 7.48 -3.18 15.12
N GLY A 18 7.92 -4.42 14.85
CA GLY A 18 9.32 -4.82 14.90
C GLY A 18 10.15 -4.50 13.65
N GLY A 19 9.61 -3.76 12.67
CA GLY A 19 10.29 -3.41 11.41
C GLY A 19 10.22 -4.49 10.32
N GLY A 20 9.54 -5.61 10.58
CA GLY A 20 9.39 -6.70 9.61
C GLY A 20 8.41 -6.36 8.49
N LEU A 21 8.82 -6.53 7.24
CA LEU A 21 7.97 -6.38 6.05
C LEU A 21 7.23 -7.69 5.75
N LYS A 22 5.91 -7.65 5.80
CA LYS A 22 5.04 -8.79 5.46
C LYS A 22 4.31 -8.50 4.15
N LEU A 23 4.63 -9.24 3.10
CA LEU A 23 3.89 -9.15 1.84
C LEU A 23 2.44 -9.55 2.08
N TYR A 24 1.52 -8.62 1.82
CA TYR A 24 0.10 -8.82 2.07
C TYR A 24 -0.68 -9.12 0.79
N GLY A 25 -0.22 -8.56 -0.32
CA GLY A 25 -0.80 -8.86 -1.62
C GLY A 25 -0.28 -7.96 -2.71
N LYS A 26 -0.76 -8.21 -3.92
CA LYS A 26 -0.47 -7.40 -5.10
C LYS A 26 -1.77 -6.77 -5.60
N LEU A 27 -1.69 -5.56 -6.13
CA LEU A 27 -2.77 -4.87 -6.83
C LEU A 27 -2.36 -4.74 -8.30
N ALA A 28 -3.23 -5.17 -9.20
CA ALA A 28 -3.08 -4.95 -10.62
C ALA A 28 -3.19 -3.44 -10.96
N PRO A 29 -2.71 -3.01 -12.15
CA PRO A 29 -2.89 -1.64 -12.61
C PRO A 29 -4.37 -1.25 -12.70
N GLY A 30 -4.72 -0.10 -12.14
CA GLY A 30 -6.11 0.37 -12.06
C GLY A 30 -6.97 -0.31 -10.98
N GLU A 31 -6.42 -1.28 -10.24
CA GLU A 31 -7.17 -2.00 -9.22
C GLU A 31 -7.32 -1.18 -7.94
N THR A 32 -8.51 -1.25 -7.36
CA THR A 32 -8.80 -0.71 -6.03
C THR A 32 -8.96 -1.84 -5.03
N ARG A 33 -8.24 -1.73 -3.90
CA ARG A 33 -8.41 -2.64 -2.78
C ARG A 33 -8.88 -1.89 -1.54
N ASN A 34 -10.08 -2.20 -1.10
CA ASN A 34 -10.54 -1.84 0.23
C ASN A 34 -9.95 -2.81 1.24
N GLN A 35 -8.94 -2.36 1.98
CA GLN A 35 -8.36 -3.13 3.06
C GLN A 35 -8.74 -2.49 4.38
N ASN A 36 -9.52 -3.21 5.19
CA ASN A 36 -9.67 -2.90 6.60
C ASN A 36 -8.36 -3.23 7.30
N THR A 37 -7.78 -2.25 7.97
CA THR A 37 -6.51 -2.38 8.68
C THR A 37 -6.66 -1.77 10.06
N TYR A 38 -5.78 -2.17 10.98
CA TYR A 38 -5.74 -1.60 12.32
C TYR A 38 -5.19 -0.18 12.28
N SER A 39 -5.67 0.66 13.19
CA SER A 39 -5.08 1.96 13.44
C SER A 39 -3.60 1.79 13.81
N ASP A 40 -2.73 2.64 13.25
CA ASP A 40 -1.26 2.62 13.37
C ASP A 40 -0.52 1.59 12.51
N ALA A 41 -1.21 0.81 11.68
CA ALA A 41 -0.56 -0.04 10.70
C ALA A 41 0.17 0.78 9.61
N VAL A 42 1.47 0.53 9.43
CA VAL A 42 2.24 1.12 8.33
C VAL A 42 2.25 0.16 7.15
N TRP A 43 1.92 0.67 5.97
CA TRP A 43 1.86 -0.07 4.72
C TRP A 43 2.90 0.49 3.76
N LEU A 44 3.76 -0.36 3.21
CA LEU A 44 4.69 0.00 2.15
C LEU A 44 4.13 -0.51 0.82
N VAL A 45 4.12 0.36 -0.19
CA VAL A 45 3.73 0.00 -1.55
C VAL A 45 4.98 0.05 -2.43
N THR A 46 5.26 -1.05 -3.10
CA THR A 46 6.35 -1.16 -4.07
C THR A 46 5.80 -1.53 -5.44
N ASP A 47 6.59 -1.32 -6.48
CA ASP A 47 6.33 -1.88 -7.81
C ASP A 47 6.66 -3.40 -7.83
N GLU A 48 6.41 -4.06 -8.95
CA GLU A 48 6.88 -5.42 -9.19
C GLU A 48 8.40 -5.55 -9.11
N GLU A 49 9.11 -4.49 -9.54
CA GLU A 49 10.57 -4.35 -9.47
C GLU A 49 11.09 -4.02 -8.06
N GLU A 50 10.28 -4.20 -7.00
CA GLU A 50 10.58 -3.87 -5.60
C GLU A 50 10.94 -2.40 -5.33
N LYS A 51 10.74 -1.55 -6.33
CA LYS A 51 10.93 -0.10 -6.21
C LYS A 51 9.86 0.47 -5.28
N SER A 52 10.27 1.09 -4.17
CA SER A 52 9.35 1.75 -3.24
C SER A 52 8.64 2.91 -3.93
N LEU A 53 7.33 2.77 -4.13
CA LEU A 53 6.49 3.79 -4.75
C LEU A 53 5.98 4.79 -3.69
N GLY A 54 5.84 4.32 -2.46
CA GLY A 54 5.46 5.13 -1.32
C GLY A 54 5.05 4.27 -0.14
N TYR A 55 4.83 4.91 1.01
CA TYR A 55 4.28 4.26 2.19
C TYR A 55 3.04 5.01 2.65
N PHE A 56 2.15 4.29 3.32
CA PHE A 56 0.91 4.81 3.87
C PHE A 56 0.78 4.36 5.32
N ARG A 57 0.63 5.30 6.24
CA ARG A 57 0.33 4.99 7.63
C ARG A 57 -1.18 5.07 7.84
N ALA A 58 -1.79 3.93 8.16
CA ALA A 58 -3.19 3.91 8.56
C ALA A 58 -3.32 4.57 9.93
N THR A 59 -4.16 5.59 10.04
CA THR A 59 -4.52 6.22 11.31
C THR A 59 -5.93 5.79 11.75
N ARG A 60 -6.34 6.16 12.96
CA ARG A 60 -7.73 5.94 13.46
C ARG A 60 -8.80 6.60 12.59
N THR A 61 -8.41 7.55 11.76
CA THR A 61 -9.28 8.25 10.81
C THR A 61 -9.17 7.61 9.43
N VAL A 62 -10.28 7.50 8.71
CA VAL A 62 -10.28 6.96 7.34
C VAL A 62 -9.40 7.83 6.44
N GLY A 63 -8.18 7.38 6.18
CA GLY A 63 -7.25 8.04 5.27
C GLY A 63 -7.36 7.47 3.85
N LYS A 64 -7.34 8.35 2.84
CA LYS A 64 -7.29 7.96 1.42
C LYS A 64 -5.84 8.04 0.93
N ALA A 65 -5.25 6.88 0.64
CA ALA A 65 -3.96 6.80 -0.04
C ALA A 65 -4.19 6.92 -1.55
N VAL A 66 -3.70 7.99 -2.18
CA VAL A 66 -3.70 8.11 -3.64
C VAL A 66 -2.26 8.02 -4.10
N ILE A 67 -1.94 7.00 -4.92
CA ILE A 67 -0.64 6.87 -5.57
C ILE A 67 -0.72 7.71 -6.86
N PRO A 68 -0.05 8.87 -6.95
CA PRO A 68 -0.09 9.71 -8.15
C PRO A 68 0.78 9.09 -9.25
N ASN A 69 0.31 9.20 -10.49
CA ASN A 69 1.05 8.79 -11.68
C ASN A 69 1.93 9.98 -12.12
N ARG A 70 3.24 9.77 -12.24
CA ARG A 70 4.17 10.76 -12.83
C ARG A 70 4.52 10.36 -14.24
#